data_AF-A0A2S9FPH5-F1
#
_entry.id   AF-A0A2S9FPH5-F1
#
_cell.length_a   1.000
_cell.length_b   1.000
_cell.length_c   1.000
_cell.angle_alpha   90.00
_cell.angle_beta   90.00
_cell.angle_gamma   90.00
#
_symmetry.space_group_name_H-M   'P 1'
#
loop_
_entity.id
_entity.type
_entity.pdbx_description
1 polymer ?
#
loop_
_entity_poly.entity_id
_entity_poly.type
_entity_poly.pdbx_seq_one_letter_code
_entity_poly.pdbx_strand_id
1 'polypeptide(L)'
;LTVDVGRKLAWFGPPMSAASMATARLMETWAHGLDVADTLGVRRVPTARLRSIAHIGVRTRDFAYMVNGLTPPAEPFHVKLSAPDGSTWAWGPEDAAQRVTGSAEHFCMLVT
;
A
#
# COMPACT_ATOMS: atom_id res chain seq x y z
N LEU A 1 21.00 -2.78 17.10
CA LEU A 1 21.05 -2.20 15.73
C LEU A 1 19.78 -1.38 15.54
N THR A 2 19.91 -0.06 15.56
CA THR A 2 18.81 0.89 15.32
C THR A 2 19.23 1.84 14.21
N VAL A 3 18.30 2.23 13.34
CA VAL A 3 18.52 3.24 12.30
C VAL A 3 17.95 4.55 12.80
N ASP A 4 18.71 5.64 12.68
CA ASP A 4 18.27 6.96 13.13
C ASP A 4 17.02 7.43 12.39
N VAL A 5 16.14 8.14 13.11
CA VAL A 5 14.93 8.72 12.53
C VAL A 5 15.31 9.68 11.41
N GLY A 6 14.69 9.50 10.24
CA GLY A 6 14.94 10.34 9.07
C GLY A 6 16.15 9.93 8.23
N ARG A 7 17.02 9.02 8.71
CA ARG A 7 18.11 8.48 7.88
C ARG A 7 17.52 7.75 6.67
N LYS A 8 17.91 8.22 5.48
CA LYS A 8 17.62 7.54 4.22
C LYS A 8 18.66 6.45 3.97
N LEU A 9 18.17 5.29 3.59
CA LEU A 9 18.94 4.11 3.25
C LEU A 9 18.97 3.97 1.72
N ALA A 10 20.08 3.47 1.19
CA ALA A 10 20.21 3.19 -0.22
C ALA A 10 19.20 2.10 -0.62
N TRP A 11 18.54 2.30 -1.76
CA TRP A 11 17.52 1.41 -2.29
C TRP A 11 17.62 1.38 -3.82
N PHE A 12 17.04 0.37 -4.47
CA PHE A 12 17.02 0.28 -5.93
C PHE A 12 16.27 1.46 -6.58
N GLY A 13 15.25 1.96 -5.91
CA GLY A 13 14.54 3.20 -6.27
C GLY A 13 15.06 4.42 -5.48
N PRO A 14 14.23 5.46 -5.30
CA PRO A 14 14.57 6.59 -4.45
C PRO A 14 14.99 6.13 -3.04
N PRO A 15 16.01 6.75 -2.41
CA PRO A 15 16.41 6.42 -1.05
C PRO A 15 15.22 6.47 -0.08
N MET A 16 15.07 5.42 0.73
CA MET A 16 13.91 5.21 1.59
C MET A 16 14.25 5.34 3.06
N SER A 17 13.28 5.70 3.90
CA SER A 17 13.43 5.55 5.35
C SER A 17 13.42 4.07 5.73
N ALA A 18 13.96 3.70 6.88
CA ALA A 18 13.89 2.32 7.39
C ALA A 18 12.44 1.80 7.47
N ALA A 19 11.50 2.64 7.91
CA ALA A 19 10.08 2.29 7.96
C ALA A 19 9.50 2.03 6.56
N SER A 20 9.79 2.92 5.59
CA SER A 20 9.34 2.74 4.20
C SER A 20 9.90 1.47 3.57
N MET A 21 11.17 1.15 3.81
CA MET A 21 11.78 -0.10 3.35
C MET A 21 11.09 -1.32 3.94
N ALA A 22 10.82 -1.32 5.26
CA ALA A 22 10.12 -2.42 5.91
C ALA A 22 8.71 -2.61 5.33
N THR A 23 7.96 -1.52 5.12
CA THR A 23 6.63 -1.58 4.51
C THR A 23 6.69 -2.10 3.07
N ALA A 24 7.66 -1.63 2.26
CA ALA A 24 7.85 -2.12 0.90
C ALA A 24 8.15 -3.63 0.87
N ARG A 25 8.97 -4.12 1.82
CA ARG A 25 9.28 -5.55 1.88
C ARG A 25 8.10 -6.40 2.34
N LEU A 26 7.27 -5.88 3.25
CA LEU A 26 6.01 -6.53 3.64
C LEU A 26 5.05 -6.65 2.46
N MET A 27 4.91 -5.57 1.68
CA MET A 27 4.11 -5.56 0.45
C MET A 27 4.61 -6.61 -0.55
N GLU A 28 5.90 -6.62 -0.85
CA GLU A 28 6.53 -7.55 -1.78
C GLU A 28 6.33 -9.01 -1.36
N THR A 29 6.55 -9.29 -0.07
CA THR A 29 6.38 -10.64 0.49
C THR A 29 4.92 -11.10 0.44
N TRP A 30 3.98 -10.17 0.62
CA TRP A 30 2.57 -10.48 0.56
C TRP A 30 2.10 -10.73 -0.86
N ALA A 31 2.48 -9.88 -1.83
CA ALA A 31 2.11 -9.99 -3.24
C ALA A 31 2.57 -11.34 -3.82
N HIS A 32 3.87 -11.63 -3.79
CA HIS A 32 4.40 -12.92 -4.26
C HIS A 32 3.90 -14.11 -3.43
N GLY A 33 3.57 -13.86 -2.16
CA GLY A 33 2.96 -14.85 -1.30
C GLY A 33 1.49 -15.13 -1.63
N LEU A 34 0.80 -14.28 -2.39
CA LEU A 34 -0.50 -14.57 -2.98
C LEU A 34 -0.33 -15.44 -4.22
N ASP A 35 0.61 -15.12 -5.10
CA ASP A 35 0.88 -15.91 -6.32
C ASP A 35 1.15 -17.39 -5.98
N VAL A 36 1.95 -17.65 -4.94
CA VAL A 36 2.20 -19.01 -4.44
C VAL A 36 0.94 -19.67 -3.89
N ALA A 37 0.12 -18.92 -3.15
CA ALA A 37 -1.09 -19.44 -2.55
C ALA A 37 -2.13 -19.79 -3.61
N ASP A 38 -2.30 -18.93 -4.61
CA ASP A 38 -3.17 -19.12 -5.77
C ASP A 38 -2.73 -20.34 -6.58
N THR A 39 -1.42 -20.47 -6.84
CA THR A 39 -0.83 -21.65 -7.51
C THR A 39 -1.14 -22.95 -6.77
N LEU A 40 -1.16 -22.92 -5.43
CA LEU A 40 -1.45 -24.07 -4.58
C LEU A 40 -2.95 -24.24 -4.25
N GLY A 41 -3.82 -23.35 -4.73
CA GLY A 41 -5.25 -23.35 -4.40
C GLY A 41 -5.55 -23.09 -2.92
N VAL A 42 -4.65 -22.43 -2.20
CA VAL A 42 -4.77 -22.13 -0.76
C VAL A 42 -5.30 -20.72 -0.55
N ARG A 43 -6.42 -20.58 0.17
CA ARG A 43 -6.90 -19.25 0.58
C ARG A 43 -6.14 -18.72 1.79
N ARG A 44 -5.52 -17.54 1.66
CA ARG A 44 -4.95 -16.81 2.79
C ARG A 44 -6.02 -15.89 3.41
N VAL A 45 -6.29 -16.04 4.70
CA VAL A 45 -7.28 -15.21 5.39
C VAL A 45 -6.73 -13.79 5.58
N PRO A 46 -7.44 -12.73 5.15
CA PRO A 46 -7.01 -11.36 5.33
C PRO A 46 -7.04 -10.98 6.81
N THR A 47 -6.05 -10.20 7.24
CA THR A 47 -5.93 -9.74 8.64
C THR A 47 -5.59 -8.25 8.68
N ALA A 48 -5.66 -7.62 9.85
CA ALA A 48 -5.28 -6.21 10.02
C ALA A 48 -3.84 -5.88 9.56
N ARG A 49 -2.97 -6.88 9.38
CA ARG A 49 -1.63 -6.74 8.80
C ARG A 49 -1.63 -6.16 7.38
N LEU A 50 -2.74 -6.26 6.66
CA LEU A 50 -2.92 -5.61 5.35
C LEU A 50 -2.82 -4.09 5.41
N ARG A 51 -3.01 -3.46 6.58
CA ARG A 51 -2.99 -1.99 6.72
C ARG A 51 -1.68 -1.37 6.25
N SER A 52 -0.55 -2.05 6.46
CA SER A 52 0.76 -1.59 5.97
C SER A 52 0.84 -1.60 4.44
N ILE A 53 0.25 -2.61 3.80
CA ILE A 53 0.22 -2.79 2.35
C ILE A 53 -0.71 -1.75 1.71
N ALA A 54 -1.92 -1.60 2.26
CA ALA A 54 -2.82 -0.54 1.85
C ALA A 54 -2.19 0.84 2.01
N HIS A 55 -1.47 1.07 3.12
CA HIS A 55 -0.80 2.36 3.36
C HIS A 55 0.26 2.67 2.30
N ILE A 56 1.11 1.71 1.93
CA ILE A 56 2.11 1.97 0.88
C ILE A 56 1.45 2.18 -0.47
N GLY A 57 0.43 1.40 -0.84
CA GLY A 57 -0.32 1.60 -2.10
C GLY A 57 -0.93 3.01 -2.21
N VAL A 58 -1.51 3.54 -1.13
CA VAL A 58 -1.98 4.94 -1.10
C VAL A 58 -0.83 5.94 -1.23
N ARG A 59 0.28 5.70 -0.51
CA ARG A 59 1.43 6.62 -0.50
C ARG A 59 2.20 6.66 -1.83
N THR A 60 2.14 5.60 -2.63
CA THR A 60 2.86 5.49 -3.90
C THR A 60 2.00 5.83 -5.12
N ARG A 61 0.77 6.33 -4.94
CA ARG A 61 -0.10 6.79 -6.05
C ARG A 61 0.66 7.68 -7.05
N ASP A 62 1.24 8.77 -6.58
CA ASP A 62 1.90 9.75 -7.47
C ASP A 62 3.16 9.17 -8.12
N PHE A 63 3.86 8.32 -7.37
CA PHE A 63 5.00 7.57 -7.90
C PHE A 63 4.56 6.65 -9.06
N ALA A 64 3.40 6.00 -8.95
CA ALA A 64 2.84 5.16 -10.01
C ALA A 64 2.53 5.97 -11.28
N TYR A 65 1.97 7.18 -11.18
CA TYR A 65 1.79 8.07 -12.33
C TYR A 65 3.13 8.45 -12.96
N MET A 66 4.09 8.85 -12.13
CA MET A 66 5.42 9.28 -12.58
C MET A 66 6.17 8.19 -13.35
N VAL A 67 6.19 6.94 -12.86
CA VAL A 67 6.87 5.83 -13.57
C VAL A 67 6.17 5.42 -14.87
N ASN A 68 4.89 5.80 -15.03
CA ASN A 68 4.13 5.62 -16.27
C ASN A 68 4.17 6.86 -17.19
N GLY A 69 4.99 7.88 -16.87
CA GLY A 69 5.10 9.10 -17.68
C GLY A 69 3.84 9.98 -17.67
N LEU A 70 2.97 9.81 -16.67
CA LEU A 70 1.71 10.55 -16.52
C LEU A 70 1.85 11.62 -15.43
N THR A 71 1.10 12.72 -15.59
CA THR A 71 0.97 13.73 -14.53
C THR A 71 -0.07 13.26 -13.52
N PRO A 72 0.27 13.13 -12.22
CA PRO A 72 -0.71 12.76 -11.21
C PRO A 72 -1.76 13.87 -11.01
N PRO A 73 -3.02 13.52 -10.69
CA PRO A 73 -4.01 14.52 -10.29
C PRO A 73 -3.52 15.31 -9.07
N ALA A 74 -3.69 16.63 -9.11
CA ALA A 74 -3.22 17.53 -8.05
C ALA A 74 -4.06 17.40 -6.78
N GLU A 75 -5.35 17.09 -6.92
CA GLU A 75 -6.27 16.95 -5.81
C GLU A 75 -6.02 15.65 -5.02
N PRO A 76 -6.22 15.70 -3.69
CA PRO A 76 -6.15 14.49 -2.87
C PRO A 76 -7.31 13.55 -3.20
N PHE A 77 -7.10 12.26 -2.95
CA PHE A 77 -8.14 11.25 -3.03
C PHE A 77 -8.57 10.89 -1.61
N HIS A 78 -9.86 10.62 -1.41
CA HIS A 78 -10.33 9.94 -0.21
C HIS A 78 -10.33 8.43 -0.45
N VAL A 79 -9.40 7.72 0.18
CA VAL A 79 -9.36 6.25 0.13
C VAL A 79 -9.99 5.71 1.41
N LYS A 80 -11.11 5.00 1.31
CA LYS A 80 -11.85 4.44 2.45
C LYS A 80 -12.08 2.94 2.25
N LEU A 81 -11.41 2.14 3.06
CA LEU A 81 -11.38 0.68 2.92
C LEU A 81 -12.03 -0.01 4.13
N SER A 82 -12.83 -1.03 3.87
CA SER A 82 -13.35 -1.93 4.91
C SER A 82 -12.24 -2.90 5.33
N ALA A 83 -11.90 -2.87 6.61
CA ALA A 83 -10.87 -3.70 7.21
C ALA A 83 -11.38 -5.14 7.43
N PRO A 84 -10.47 -6.13 7.55
CA PRO A 84 -10.87 -7.53 7.79
C PRO A 84 -11.61 -7.78 9.11
N ASP A 85 -11.46 -6.89 10.09
CA ASP A 85 -12.16 -6.93 11.38
C ASP A 85 -13.50 -6.16 11.37
N GLY A 86 -13.93 -5.65 10.22
CA GLY A 86 -15.13 -4.84 10.07
C GLY A 86 -14.95 -3.35 10.39
N SER A 87 -13.77 -2.94 10.88
CA SER A 87 -13.45 -1.51 11.04
C SER A 87 -13.23 -0.82 9.69
N THR A 88 -13.02 0.49 9.69
CA THR A 88 -12.73 1.27 8.49
C THR A 88 -11.35 1.90 8.56
N TRP A 89 -10.60 1.83 7.46
CA TRP A 89 -9.35 2.57 7.28
C TRP A 89 -9.57 3.67 6.25
N ALA A 90 -9.13 4.89 6.57
CA ALA A 90 -9.27 6.04 5.68
C ALA A 90 -7.95 6.79 5.52
N TRP A 91 -7.72 7.31 4.32
CA TRP A 91 -6.64 8.25 4.00
C TRP A 91 -7.20 9.40 3.16
N GLY A 92 -6.67 10.60 3.39
CA GLY A 92 -7.08 11.82 2.69
C GLY A 92 -8.38 12.45 3.22
N PRO A 93 -8.70 13.68 2.77
CA PRO A 93 -9.86 14.45 3.27
C PRO A 93 -11.19 13.77 2.95
N GLU A 94 -12.16 13.81 3.88
CA GLU A 94 -13.48 13.19 3.68
C GLU A 94 -14.33 13.87 2.60
N ASP A 95 -14.02 15.13 2.29
CA ASP A 95 -14.67 15.98 1.30
C ASP A 95 -13.95 15.98 -0.07
N ALA A 96 -12.92 15.16 -0.24
CA ALA A 96 -12.22 15.06 -1.52
C ALA A 96 -13.19 14.66 -2.66
N ALA A 97 -13.00 15.27 -3.82
CA ALA A 97 -13.82 15.01 -5.01
C ALA A 97 -13.61 13.58 -5.55
N GLN A 98 -12.38 13.09 -5.52
CA GLN A 98 -12.00 11.75 -5.97
C GLN A 98 -12.02 10.76 -4.80
N ARG A 99 -12.59 9.57 -5.02
CA ARG A 99 -12.76 8.55 -3.96
C ARG A 99 -12.41 7.15 -4.44
N VAL A 100 -11.81 6.35 -3.56
CA VAL A 100 -11.59 4.92 -3.74
C VAL A 100 -12.20 4.19 -2.55
N THR A 101 -13.14 3.29 -2.80
CA THR A 101 -13.80 2.51 -1.75
C THR A 101 -13.80 1.02 -2.08
N GLY A 102 -13.83 0.17 -1.05
CA GLY A 102 -13.82 -1.28 -1.22
C GLY A 102 -13.29 -2.02 0.00
N SER A 103 -13.06 -3.32 -0.13
CA SER A 103 -12.38 -4.09 0.91
C SER A 103 -10.87 -3.79 0.90
N ALA A 104 -10.25 -3.82 2.07
CA ALA A 104 -8.81 -3.68 2.16
C ALA A 104 -8.06 -4.81 1.41
N GLU A 105 -8.62 -6.02 1.39
CA GLU A 105 -8.07 -7.16 0.67
C GLU A 105 -8.01 -6.91 -0.85
N HIS A 106 -9.14 -6.55 -1.47
CA HIS A 106 -9.19 -6.29 -2.90
C HIS A 106 -8.35 -5.09 -3.30
N PHE A 107 -8.34 -4.03 -2.46
CA PHE A 107 -7.44 -2.91 -2.69
C PHE A 107 -5.98 -3.35 -2.69
N CYS A 108 -5.55 -4.13 -1.69
CA CYS A 108 -4.17 -4.62 -1.64
C CYS A 108 -3.83 -5.47 -2.87
N MET A 109 -4.74 -6.31 -3.37
CA MET A 109 -4.49 -7.13 -4.57
C MET A 109 -4.33 -6.30 -5.85
N LEU A 110 -4.90 -5.10 -5.90
CA LEU A 110 -4.83 -4.23 -7.08
C LEU A 110 -3.62 -3.30 -7.08
N VAL A 111 -3.07 -2.96 -5.93
CA VAL A 111 -1.99 -1.96 -5.78
C VAL A 111 -0.60 -2.58 -5.68
N THR A 112 -0.51 -3.90 -5.75
CA THR A 112 0.72 -4.68 -5.73
C THR A 112 0.86 -5.45 -7.03
#